data_AF-F5S4R0-F1
#
_entry.id   AF-F5S4R0-F1
#
_cell.length_a   1.000
_cell.length_b   1.000
_cell.length_c   1.000
_cell.angle_alpha   90.00
_cell.angle_beta   90.00
_cell.angle_gamma   90.00
#
_symmetry.space_group_name_H-M   'P 1'
#
loop_
_entity.id
_entity.type
_entity.pdbx_description
1 polymer ?
#
loop_
_entity_poly.entity_id
_entity_poly.type
_entity_poly.pdbx_seq_one_letter_code
_entity_poly.pdbx_strand_id
1 'polypeptide(L)' 'MKLRQLLIRRRLDLGLSQRALAEKLDVVHSFIGKVETGDRRLDVFEFVEYCHALDLNAADILQQLQAELDAE' A
#
# COMPACT_ATOMS: atom_id res chain seq x y z
N MET A 1 -6.04 -2.87 9.63
CA MET A 1 -6.97 -2.96 8.47
C MET A 1 -6.98 -1.66 7.65
N LYS A 2 -6.84 -0.49 8.31
CA LYS A 2 -6.84 0.86 7.73
C LYS A 2 -5.79 1.09 6.63
N LEU A 3 -4.52 0.73 6.87
CA LEU A 3 -3.45 0.85 5.84
C LEU A 3 -3.79 0.13 4.53
N ARG A 4 -4.23 -1.14 4.59
CA ARG A 4 -4.54 -1.93 3.38
C ARG A 4 -5.64 -1.28 2.55
N GLN A 5 -6.70 -0.80 3.19
CA GLN A 5 -7.80 -0.13 2.50
C GLN A 5 -7.34 1.17 1.83
N LEU A 6 -6.46 1.94 2.50
CA LEU A 6 -5.86 3.15 1.92
C LEU A 6 -5.07 2.82 0.66
N LEU A 7 -4.19 1.81 0.72
CA LEU A 7 -3.37 1.39 -0.42
C LEU A 7 -4.24 0.88 -1.59
N ILE A 8 -5.25 0.05 -1.31
CA ILE A 8 -6.21 -0.47 -2.31
C ILE A 8 -6.94 0.69 -2.98
N ARG A 9 -7.48 1.62 -2.18
CA ARG A 9 -8.23 2.77 -2.69
C ARG A 9 -7.35 3.61 -3.60
N ARG A 10 -6.12 3.92 -3.16
CA ARG A 10 -5.20 4.71 -3.98
C ARG A 10 -4.83 4.01 -5.28
N ARG A 11 -4.59 2.70 -5.26
CA ARG A 11 -4.37 1.91 -6.49
C ARG A 11 -5.53 2.05 -7.47
N LEU A 12 -6.76 1.95 -6.98
CA LEU A 12 -7.96 2.09 -7.80
C LEU A 12 -8.15 3.51 -8.32
N ASP A 13 -7.85 4.53 -7.52
CA ASP A 13 -7.91 5.95 -7.93
C ASP A 13 -6.90 6.25 -9.06
N LEU A 14 -5.78 5.53 -9.10
CA LEU A 14 -4.80 5.58 -10.19
C LEU A 14 -5.20 4.70 -11.40
N GLY A 15 -6.33 4.01 -11.36
CA GLY A 15 -6.79 3.12 -12.43
C GLY A 15 -5.93 1.87 -12.60
N LEU A 16 -5.08 1.52 -11.62
CA LEU A 16 -4.16 0.40 -11.72
C LEU A 16 -4.84 -0.92 -11.35
N SER A 17 -4.62 -1.95 -12.16
CA SER A 17 -4.88 -3.34 -11.73
C SER A 17 -3.78 -3.81 -10.76
N GLN A 18 -4.03 -4.91 -10.04
CA GLN A 18 -2.99 -5.53 -9.20
C GLN A 18 -1.76 -5.96 -10.04
N ARG A 19 -1.98 -6.40 -11.30
CA ARG A 19 -0.91 -6.75 -12.24
C ARG A 19 -0.07 -5.53 -12.62
N ALA A 20 -0.73 -4.42 -12.93
CA ALA A 20 -0.04 -3.18 -13.30
C ALA A 20 0.80 -2.62 -12.12
N LEU A 21 0.28 -2.70 -10.89
CA LEU A 21 1.05 -2.31 -9.71
C LEU A 21 2.24 -3.27 -9.45
N ALA A 22 2.05 -4.58 -9.65
CA ALA A 22 3.12 -5.57 -9.52
C ALA A 22 4.25 -5.30 -10.52
N GLU A 23 3.91 -4.95 -11.76
CA GLU A 23 4.87 -4.55 -12.79
C GLU A 23 5.60 -3.25 -12.43
N LYS A 24 4.89 -2.24 -11.88
CA LYS A 24 5.51 -0.98 -11.43
C LYS A 24 6.47 -1.18 -10.25
N LEU A 25 6.24 -2.20 -9.42
CA LEU A 25 7.06 -2.56 -8.27
C LEU A 25 8.14 -3.63 -8.56
N ASP A 26 8.17 -4.16 -9.79
CA ASP A 26 9.03 -5.31 -10.17
C ASP A 26 8.87 -6.53 -9.23
N VAL A 27 7.62 -6.87 -8.90
CA VAL A 27 7.27 -8.02 -8.04
C VAL A 27 6.31 -8.99 -8.72
N VAL A 28 6.21 -10.21 -8.18
CA VAL A 28 5.23 -11.18 -8.64
C VAL A 28 3.79 -10.72 -8.34
N HIS A 29 2.86 -10.92 -9.28
CA HIS A 29 1.45 -10.51 -9.12
C HIS A 29 0.80 -10.96 -7.79
N SER A 30 1.12 -12.18 -7.34
CA SER A 30 0.57 -12.73 -6.10
C SER A 30 1.01 -11.97 -4.84
N PHE A 31 2.10 -11.21 -4.90
CA PHE A 31 2.54 -10.34 -3.82
C PHE A 31 1.50 -9.27 -3.51
N ILE A 32 1.02 -8.55 -4.53
CA ILE A 32 0.02 -7.49 -4.39
C ILE A 32 -1.27 -8.04 -3.80
N GLY A 33 -1.77 -9.15 -4.36
CA GLY A 33 -2.96 -9.83 -3.85
C GLY A 33 -2.84 -10.18 -2.37
N LYS A 34 -1.73 -10.81 -1.95
CA LYS A 34 -1.50 -11.19 -0.54
C LYS A 34 -1.36 -9.99 0.40
N VAL A 35 -0.78 -8.88 -0.07
CA VAL A 35 -0.69 -7.64 0.70
C VAL A 35 -2.09 -7.03 0.90
N GLU A 36 -2.90 -6.98 -0.16
CA GLU A 36 -4.25 -6.41 -0.11
C GLU A 36 -5.22 -7.29 0.71
N THR A 37 -5.15 -8.62 0.61
CA THR A 37 -5.93 -9.55 1.45
C THR A 37 -5.44 -9.62 2.89
N GLY A 38 -4.17 -9.23 3.14
CA GLY A 38 -3.52 -9.23 4.45
C GLY A 38 -2.89 -10.57 4.84
N ASP A 39 -2.82 -11.52 3.91
CA ASP A 39 -2.08 -12.78 4.08
C ASP A 39 -0.57 -12.55 4.18
N ARG A 40 -0.10 -11.42 3.65
CA ARG A 40 1.29 -10.96 3.76
C ARG A 40 1.32 -9.53 4.30
N ARG A 41 2.18 -9.30 5.30
CA ARG A 41 2.50 -7.96 5.79
C ARG A 41 3.66 -7.39 4.98
N LEU A 42 3.64 -6.07 4.78
CA LEU A 42 4.77 -5.32 4.24
C LEU A 42 5.76 -5.06 5.39
N ASP A 43 7.05 -5.20 5.12
CA ASP A 43 8.06 -4.54 5.96
C ASP A 43 8.13 -3.03 5.65
N VAL A 44 8.99 -2.30 6.36
CA VAL A 44 9.07 -0.84 6.23
C VAL A 44 9.62 -0.37 4.89
N PHE A 45 10.57 -1.11 4.29
CA PHE A 45 11.14 -0.75 2.99
C PHE A 45 10.12 -1.02 1.89
N GLU A 46 9.47 -2.19 1.94
CA GLU A 46 8.40 -2.55 1.02
C GLU A 46 7.23 -1.56 1.12
N PHE A 47 6.88 -1.10 2.32
CA PHE A 47 5.86 -0.07 2.51
C PHE A 47 6.23 1.24 1.80
N VAL A 48 7.48 1.69 1.95
CA VAL A 48 7.96 2.91 1.29
C VAL A 48 7.90 2.78 -0.23
N GLU A 49 8.36 1.65 -0.78
CA GLU A 49 8.31 1.38 -2.22
C GLU A 49 6.87 1.31 -2.73
N TYR A 50 6.00 0.64 -1.99
CA TYR A 50 4.57 0.51 -2.31
C TYR A 50 3.86 1.87 -2.33
N CYS A 51 4.15 2.73 -1.34
CA CYS A 51 3.66 4.11 -1.33
C CYS A 51 4.16 4.90 -2.53
N HIS A 52 5.45 4.82 -2.84
CA HIS A 52 6.03 5.52 -4.00
C HIS A 52 5.39 5.06 -5.31
N ALA A 53 5.16 3.75 -5.50
CA ALA A 53 4.48 3.22 -6.68
C ALA A 53 3.01 3.68 -6.80
N LEU A 54 2.42 4.13 -5.70
CA LEU A 54 1.06 4.69 -5.64
C LEU A 54 1.02 6.22 -5.60
N ASP A 55 2.13 6.88 -5.91
CA ASP A 55 2.29 8.33 -5.87
C ASP A 55 1.84 8.90 -4.50
N LEU A 56 2.23 8.21 -3.42
CA LEU A 56 2.03 8.59 -2.03
C LEU A 56 3.37 8.87 -1.35
N ASN A 57 3.37 9.83 -0.43
CA ASN A 57 4.48 10.01 0.50
C ASN A 57 4.29 9.10 1.72
N ALA A 58 5.22 8.18 1.94
CA ALA A 58 5.15 7.21 3.05
C ALA A 58 5.15 7.87 4.44
N ALA A 59 5.85 9.00 4.62
CA ALA A 59 5.88 9.71 5.90
C ALA A 59 4.51 10.33 6.21
N ASP A 60 3.85 10.92 5.22
CA ASP A 60 2.51 11.49 5.39
C ASP A 60 1.50 10.39 5.75
N ILE A 61 1.57 9.23 5.08
CA ILE A 61 0.70 8.08 5.40
C ILE A 61 0.97 7.58 6.81
N LEU A 62 2.23 7.48 7.23
CA LEU A 62 2.57 7.03 8.57
C LEU A 62 2.06 8.01 9.64
N GLN A 63 2.19 9.32 9.39
CA GLN A 63 1.67 10.35 10.28
C GLN A 63 0.14 10.30 10.41
N GLN A 64 -0.58 10.09 9.31
CA GLN A 64 -2.03 9.91 9.31
C GLN A 64 -2.44 8.68 10.13
N LEU A 65 -1.77 7.54 9.91
CA LEU A 65 -2.03 6.31 10.66
C LEU A 65 -1.74 6.47 12.15
N GLN A 66 -0.67 7.20 12.52
CA GLN A 66 -0.35 7.50 13.91
C GLN A 66 -1.47 8.33 14.57
N ALA A 67 -1.91 9.41 13.91
CA ALA A 67 -2.97 10.26 14.43
C ALA A 67 -4.31 9.51 14.60
N GLU A 68 -4.63 8.58 13.70
CA GLU A 68 -5.84 7.73 13.81
C GLU A 68 -5.76 6.70 14.93
N LEU A 69 -4.56 6.22 15.28
CA LEU A 69 -4.36 5.29 16.40
C LEU A 69 -4.40 6.01 17.75
N ASP A 70 -3.89 7.24 17.81
CA ASP A 70 -3.89 8.06 19.02
C ASP A 70 -5.30 8.61 19.36
N ALA A 71 -6.22 8.58 18.39
CA ALA A 71 -7.61 9.01 18.53
C ALA A 71 -8.59 7.87 18.94
N GLU A 72 -8.12 6.62 19.01
CA GLU A 72 -8.84 5.44 19.52
C GLU A 72 -8.55 5.18 21.01
#